data_AF-A0A923FX11-F1
#
_entry.id   AF-A0A923FX11-F1
#
_cell.length_a   1.000
_cell.length_b   1.000
_cell.length_c   1.000
_cell.angle_alpha   90.00
_cell.angle_beta   90.00
_cell.angle_gamma   90.00
#
_symmetry.space_group_name_H-M   'P 1'
#
loop_
_entity.id
_entity.type
_entity.pdbx_description
1 polymer ?
#
loop_
_entity_poly.entity_id
_entity_poly.type
_entity_poly.pdbx_seq_one_letter_code
_entity_poly.pdbx_strand_id
1 'polypeptide(L)'
;MRNCRTRPEKQIALSLAGVISLLTLAASPLHARDLTGQSLTIDATTALDTYNLSAASVLTVDGAQTGAIQSSQSTLNILSGTTTAPTVSAIRLVDSQATIGNATITSTNLTGVLLGRLNIGSTARITDSQISGGFAGAQASARSQLIIQRSQVTATTPAGVGLRLLGGSADVSANSVITGQTAGIRLAQESPTVNVPALTLDNSHVVGVNGPAIAAGGGTEATLQVSNGSTLTGNNGVALNLERTSNLAAVVEDSRLVGGVTVAEQALGDLLFDNSQIDGHLQIAGTLDASLDQSTLNGNLNVSELGDASARFTDTAAMNGNIDSAGAAVVSFEQSNMTGNAVVTDTGTLNLSFSEGSMTGNIESAGNATATFNQSTLTGDAVAATGGTLNLTMTDGRMDGNIDSAGSATVDLARTALMGNATVANGGTLGMTVNGGSMTGDIESAGTASATFNQSTLTGDAVAATGGTLNLTMT
;
A
#
# COMPACT_ATOMS: atom_id res chain seq x y z
N MET A 1 -69.38 -34.77 -17.83
CA MET A 1 -70.54 -34.20 -17.13
C MET A 1 -70.05 -32.99 -16.34
N ARG A 2 -70.65 -31.80 -16.57
CA ARG A 2 -70.75 -30.59 -15.70
C ARG A 2 -69.45 -29.99 -15.12
N ASN A 3 -69.23 -28.69 -15.02
CA ASN A 3 -69.90 -27.49 -15.52
C ASN A 3 -68.94 -26.31 -15.32
N CYS A 4 -69.09 -25.32 -16.21
CA CYS A 4 -68.49 -24.00 -16.25
C CYS A 4 -68.78 -23.14 -15.00
N ARG A 5 -67.83 -22.27 -14.60
CA ARG A 5 -68.12 -20.88 -14.17
C ARG A 5 -66.83 -20.04 -14.07
N THR A 6 -66.61 -19.19 -15.08
CA THR A 6 -65.75 -18.00 -14.99
C THR A 6 -66.56 -16.83 -14.42
N ARG A 7 -65.99 -16.07 -13.48
CA ARG A 7 -66.52 -14.79 -13.00
C ARG A 7 -65.73 -13.63 -13.63
N PRO A 8 -66.37 -12.55 -14.07
CA PRO A 8 -65.70 -11.33 -14.52
C PRO A 8 -65.69 -10.27 -13.40
N GLU A 9 -64.59 -9.55 -13.21
CA GLU A 9 -64.62 -8.30 -12.42
C GLU A 9 -63.81 -7.18 -13.08
N LYS A 10 -64.58 -6.23 -13.63
CA LYS A 10 -64.45 -4.76 -13.58
C LYS A 10 -63.13 -4.12 -14.04
N GLN A 11 -63.13 -3.72 -15.31
CA GLN A 11 -62.37 -2.57 -15.78
C GLN A 11 -62.93 -1.28 -15.14
N ILE A 12 -62.10 -0.62 -14.34
CA ILE A 12 -62.32 0.77 -13.91
C ILE A 12 -61.60 1.66 -14.91
N ALA A 13 -62.37 2.31 -15.77
CA ALA A 13 -61.89 3.39 -16.62
C ALA A 13 -61.78 4.66 -15.77
N LEU A 14 -60.56 5.13 -15.52
CA LEU A 14 -60.32 6.45 -14.94
C LEU A 14 -59.87 7.39 -16.08
N SER A 15 -60.81 8.20 -16.52
CA SER A 15 -60.59 9.40 -17.33
C SER A 15 -59.91 10.45 -16.46
N LEU A 16 -58.75 10.96 -16.88
CA LEU A 16 -58.33 12.30 -16.49
C LEU A 16 -57.48 12.93 -17.60
N ALA A 17 -58.13 13.81 -18.35
CA ALA A 17 -57.47 14.79 -19.20
C ALA A 17 -56.66 15.74 -18.30
N GLY A 18 -55.36 15.84 -18.55
CA GLY A 18 -54.44 16.74 -17.87
C GLY A 18 -53.41 17.25 -18.86
N VAL A 19 -53.48 18.55 -19.13
CA VAL A 19 -52.72 19.32 -20.12
C VAL A 19 -51.21 19.10 -19.95
N ILE A 20 -50.57 18.43 -20.92
CA ILE A 20 -49.12 18.49 -21.10
C ILE A 20 -48.84 19.82 -21.80
N SER A 21 -48.56 20.84 -21.00
CA SER A 21 -47.94 22.06 -21.51
C SER A 21 -46.51 21.70 -21.89
N LEU A 22 -46.29 21.44 -23.17
CA LEU A 22 -44.97 21.20 -23.74
C LEU A 22 -44.21 22.54 -23.73
N LEU A 23 -43.53 22.82 -22.62
CA LEU A 23 -42.61 23.96 -22.52
C LEU A 23 -41.42 23.65 -23.43
N THR A 24 -41.48 24.13 -24.67
CA THR A 24 -40.36 24.15 -25.60
C THR A 24 -39.30 25.08 -25.02
N LEU A 25 -38.40 24.52 -24.21
CA LEU A 25 -37.17 25.19 -23.83
C LEU A 25 -36.36 25.35 -25.12
N ALA A 26 -36.31 26.57 -25.65
CA ALA A 26 -35.37 26.91 -26.68
C ALA A 26 -33.98 26.67 -26.09
N ALA A 27 -33.35 25.54 -26.45
CA ALA A 27 -31.94 25.33 -26.21
C ALA A 27 -31.21 26.35 -27.10
N SER A 28 -30.94 27.55 -26.56
CA SER A 28 -29.93 28.41 -27.12
C SER A 28 -28.64 27.58 -27.18
N PRO A 29 -27.92 27.56 -28.32
CA PRO A 29 -26.63 26.90 -28.37
C PRO A 29 -25.78 27.50 -27.24
N LEU A 30 -25.24 26.64 -26.37
CA LEU A 30 -24.40 27.04 -25.26
C LEU A 30 -23.08 27.57 -25.86
N HIS A 31 -23.03 28.86 -26.13
CA HIS A 31 -21.80 29.54 -26.56
C HIS A 31 -21.05 29.97 -25.31
N ALA A 32 -19.81 29.52 -25.15
CA ALA A 32 -19.00 29.94 -24.02
C ALA A 32 -18.91 31.46 -23.91
N ARG A 33 -19.27 31.97 -22.73
CA ARG A 33 -19.11 33.36 -22.37
C ARG A 33 -17.66 33.63 -22.05
N ASP A 34 -17.04 34.47 -22.86
CA ASP A 34 -15.65 34.89 -22.67
C ASP A 34 -15.57 36.06 -21.69
N LEU A 35 -14.73 35.90 -20.66
CA LEU A 35 -14.31 36.92 -19.72
C LEU A 35 -12.84 37.24 -20.00
N THR A 36 -12.57 38.49 -20.34
CA THR A 36 -11.22 38.99 -20.65
C THR A 36 -10.96 40.24 -19.84
N GLY A 37 -10.05 40.16 -18.86
CA GLY A 37 -9.75 41.26 -17.94
C GLY A 37 -10.91 41.72 -17.08
N GLN A 38 -11.92 40.87 -16.84
CA GLN A 38 -13.17 41.26 -16.21
C GLN A 38 -13.50 40.42 -14.98
N SER A 39 -14.25 41.01 -14.06
CA SER A 39 -14.84 40.31 -12.92
C SER A 39 -16.34 40.12 -13.16
N LEU A 40 -16.84 38.91 -12.94
CA LEU A 40 -18.26 38.56 -13.04
C LEU A 40 -18.68 37.75 -11.83
N THR A 41 -19.83 38.09 -11.24
CA THR A 41 -20.53 37.23 -10.28
C THR A 41 -21.79 36.68 -10.94
N ILE A 42 -22.03 35.39 -10.78
CA ILE A 42 -23.23 34.69 -11.24
C ILE A 42 -23.91 34.00 -10.07
N ASP A 43 -25.24 33.90 -10.13
CA ASP A 43 -26.07 33.33 -9.07
C ASP A 43 -27.10 32.32 -9.60
N ALA A 44 -27.96 31.81 -8.72
CA ALA A 44 -29.02 30.85 -9.06
C ALA A 44 -30.02 31.35 -10.12
N THR A 45 -30.09 32.66 -10.40
CA THR A 45 -30.95 33.24 -11.43
C THR A 45 -30.26 33.37 -12.78
N THR A 46 -28.93 33.21 -12.81
CA THR A 46 -28.15 33.27 -14.03
C THR A 46 -28.44 32.04 -14.89
N ALA A 47 -28.77 32.27 -16.17
CA ALA A 47 -29.01 31.18 -17.11
C ALA A 47 -27.76 30.30 -17.27
N LEU A 48 -27.96 29.00 -17.48
CA LEU A 48 -26.90 28.03 -17.70
C LEU A 48 -26.01 28.47 -18.87
N ASP A 49 -24.71 28.59 -18.60
CA ASP A 49 -23.70 28.91 -19.61
C ASP A 49 -22.35 28.26 -19.28
N THR A 50 -21.48 28.19 -20.27
CA THR A 50 -20.06 27.85 -20.19
C THR A 50 -19.22 29.11 -20.09
N TYR A 51 -18.05 29.05 -19.42
CA TYR A 51 -17.23 30.25 -19.18
C TYR A 51 -15.78 30.02 -19.58
N ASN A 52 -15.21 30.97 -20.32
CA ASN A 52 -13.78 31.03 -20.58
C ASN A 52 -13.21 32.29 -19.92
N LEU A 53 -12.26 32.13 -19.01
CA LEU A 53 -11.59 33.22 -18.31
C LEU A 53 -10.18 33.40 -18.86
N SER A 54 -9.84 34.65 -19.17
CA SER A 54 -8.51 35.03 -19.63
C SER A 54 -8.11 36.41 -19.12
N ALA A 55 -6.81 36.74 -19.26
CA ALA A 55 -6.26 38.05 -18.97
C ALA A 55 -6.58 38.57 -17.54
N ALA A 56 -6.30 37.76 -16.52
CA ALA A 56 -6.56 38.08 -15.11
C ALA A 56 -8.05 38.31 -14.78
N SER A 57 -8.95 37.60 -15.47
CA SER A 57 -10.37 37.64 -15.14
C SER A 57 -10.68 36.97 -13.80
N VAL A 58 -11.82 37.32 -13.22
CA VAL A 58 -12.36 36.72 -11.98
C VAL A 58 -13.80 36.29 -12.22
N LEU A 59 -14.10 35.01 -12.03
CA LEU A 59 -15.49 34.52 -11.98
C LEU A 59 -15.83 34.11 -10.55
N THR A 60 -16.92 34.66 -10.01
CA THR A 60 -17.52 34.22 -8.75
C THR A 60 -18.84 33.52 -9.04
N VAL A 61 -18.97 32.26 -8.62
CA VAL A 61 -20.17 31.43 -8.75
C VAL A 61 -20.81 31.30 -7.37
N ASP A 62 -22.02 31.83 -7.19
CA ASP A 62 -22.75 31.82 -5.94
C ASP A 62 -24.14 31.16 -6.11
N GLY A 63 -24.15 29.83 -6.09
CA GLY A 63 -25.37 29.02 -6.21
C GLY A 63 -25.86 28.84 -7.66
N ALA A 64 -25.08 29.28 -8.65
CA ALA A 64 -25.43 29.12 -10.06
C ALA A 64 -25.22 27.70 -10.58
N GLN A 65 -25.85 27.39 -11.72
CA GLN A 65 -25.54 26.22 -12.53
C GLN A 65 -24.70 26.64 -13.74
N THR A 66 -23.59 25.95 -13.98
CA THR A 66 -22.70 26.23 -15.12
C THR A 66 -22.44 24.97 -15.94
N GLY A 67 -22.15 25.18 -17.22
CA GLY A 67 -21.40 24.22 -18.01
C GLY A 67 -19.93 24.20 -17.61
N ALA A 68 -19.07 23.77 -18.51
CA ALA A 68 -17.62 23.81 -18.34
C ALA A 68 -17.09 25.24 -18.06
N ILE A 69 -16.08 25.32 -17.19
CA ILE A 69 -15.33 26.53 -16.88
C ILE A 69 -13.86 26.31 -17.26
N GLN A 70 -13.33 27.12 -18.16
CA GLN A 70 -11.94 27.10 -18.59
C GLN A 70 -11.25 28.39 -18.17
N SER A 71 -10.25 28.30 -17.31
CA SER A 71 -9.52 29.45 -16.79
C SER A 71 -8.06 29.40 -17.24
N SER A 72 -7.59 30.50 -17.80
CA SER A 72 -6.19 30.71 -18.17
C SER A 72 -5.69 32.01 -17.56
N GLN A 73 -4.63 31.93 -16.74
CA GLN A 73 -4.04 33.10 -16.04
C GLN A 73 -5.09 33.98 -15.35
N SER A 74 -6.02 33.34 -14.64
CA SER A 74 -7.23 33.97 -14.08
C SER A 74 -7.62 33.33 -12.74
N THR A 75 -8.64 33.87 -12.08
CA THR A 75 -9.13 33.41 -10.76
C THR A 75 -10.57 32.92 -10.84
N LEU A 76 -10.85 31.76 -10.26
CA LEU A 76 -12.18 31.18 -10.13
C LEU A 76 -12.57 31.05 -8.65
N ASN A 77 -13.71 31.61 -8.26
CA ASN A 77 -14.27 31.47 -6.91
C ASN A 77 -15.64 30.81 -7.02
N ILE A 78 -15.78 29.56 -6.58
CA ILE A 78 -17.08 28.90 -6.43
C ILE A 78 -17.40 28.90 -4.94
N LEU A 79 -18.42 29.66 -4.54
CA LEU A 79 -18.91 29.70 -3.15
C LEU A 79 -19.89 28.56 -2.88
N SER A 80 -20.73 28.28 -3.88
CA SER A 80 -21.64 27.14 -3.97
C SER A 80 -22.12 26.99 -5.41
N GLY A 81 -22.74 25.86 -5.76
CA GLY A 81 -23.39 25.66 -7.05
C GLY A 81 -23.02 24.35 -7.72
N THR A 82 -23.39 24.22 -9.00
CA THR A 82 -23.14 23.00 -9.77
C THR A 82 -22.50 23.30 -11.12
N THR A 83 -21.46 22.57 -11.47
CA THR A 83 -20.79 22.66 -12.78
C THR A 83 -20.85 21.30 -13.45
N THR A 84 -21.46 21.21 -14.63
CA THR A 84 -21.60 19.95 -15.37
C THR A 84 -21.06 20.06 -16.79
N ALA A 85 -20.14 19.16 -17.18
CA ALA A 85 -19.55 19.14 -18.51
C ALA A 85 -19.51 17.71 -19.09
N PRO A 86 -20.35 17.37 -20.09
CA PRO A 86 -20.44 15.98 -20.55
C PRO A 86 -19.21 15.49 -21.32
N THR A 87 -18.58 16.35 -22.13
CA THR A 87 -17.56 15.97 -23.12
C THR A 87 -16.17 16.50 -22.82
N VAL A 88 -16.05 17.46 -21.90
CA VAL A 88 -14.80 18.13 -21.54
C VAL A 88 -14.59 18.07 -20.03
N SER A 89 -13.43 18.52 -19.55
CA SER A 89 -13.25 18.69 -18.10
C SER A 89 -14.22 19.75 -17.57
N ALA A 90 -14.82 19.50 -16.41
CA ALA A 90 -15.82 20.44 -15.87
C ALA A 90 -15.18 21.75 -15.43
N ILE A 91 -14.03 21.67 -14.78
CA ILE A 91 -13.17 22.83 -14.52
C ILE A 91 -11.78 22.53 -15.06
N ARG A 92 -11.25 23.44 -15.88
CA ARG A 92 -9.87 23.39 -16.37
C ARG A 92 -9.16 24.68 -16.00
N LEU A 93 -8.07 24.57 -15.23
CA LEU A 93 -7.21 25.67 -14.82
C LEU A 93 -5.87 25.55 -15.54
N VAL A 94 -5.38 26.65 -16.11
CA VAL A 94 -4.05 26.75 -16.69
C VAL A 94 -3.39 28.01 -16.17
N ASP A 95 -2.27 27.85 -15.45
CA ASP A 95 -1.60 28.93 -14.72
C ASP A 95 -2.59 29.80 -13.94
N SER A 96 -3.60 29.17 -13.32
CA SER A 96 -4.76 29.83 -12.71
C SER A 96 -4.95 29.40 -11.26
N GLN A 97 -5.77 30.15 -10.52
CA GLN A 97 -6.11 29.85 -9.13
C GLN A 97 -7.60 29.60 -8.98
N ALA A 98 -7.98 28.65 -8.13
CA ALA A 98 -9.38 28.43 -7.78
C ALA A 98 -9.61 28.22 -6.28
N THR A 99 -10.70 28.78 -5.77
CA THR A 99 -11.30 28.38 -4.49
C THR A 99 -12.68 27.80 -4.79
N ILE A 100 -12.94 26.56 -4.38
CA ILE A 100 -14.17 25.83 -4.64
C ILE A 100 -14.75 25.36 -3.30
N GLY A 101 -15.91 25.90 -2.94
CA GLY A 101 -16.65 25.58 -1.73
C GLY A 101 -18.06 25.10 -2.05
N ASN A 102 -18.60 24.17 -1.25
CA ASN A 102 -20.01 23.76 -1.27
C ASN A 102 -20.55 23.45 -2.67
N ALA A 103 -19.73 22.83 -3.52
CA ALA A 103 -20.01 22.66 -4.93
C ALA A 103 -20.19 21.19 -5.33
N THR A 104 -20.96 20.97 -6.38
CA THR A 104 -21.00 19.68 -7.09
C THR A 104 -20.44 19.87 -8.50
N ILE A 105 -19.31 19.24 -8.78
CA ILE A 105 -18.60 19.37 -10.07
C ILE A 105 -18.62 18.00 -10.76
N THR A 106 -19.15 17.93 -11.98
CA THR A 106 -19.30 16.67 -12.72
C THR A 106 -18.79 16.79 -14.15
N SER A 107 -17.81 15.96 -14.50
CA SER A 107 -17.50 15.64 -15.91
C SER A 107 -17.82 14.18 -16.17
N THR A 108 -18.74 13.87 -17.09
CA THR A 108 -19.14 12.46 -17.29
C THR A 108 -18.11 11.62 -18.03
N ASN A 109 -17.28 12.24 -18.88
CA ASN A 109 -16.28 11.53 -19.69
C ASN A 109 -14.83 11.80 -19.30
N LEU A 110 -14.49 13.04 -18.93
CA LEU A 110 -13.10 13.44 -18.68
C LEU A 110 -12.85 13.69 -17.19
N THR A 111 -12.09 14.74 -16.87
CA THR A 111 -11.69 15.09 -15.52
C THR A 111 -12.70 16.02 -14.87
N GLY A 112 -13.07 15.80 -13.61
CA GLY A 112 -13.89 16.76 -12.86
C GLY A 112 -13.17 18.11 -12.75
N VAL A 113 -12.00 18.11 -12.10
CA VAL A 113 -11.13 19.30 -11.99
C VAL A 113 -9.73 19.01 -12.51
N LEU A 114 -9.28 19.75 -13.52
CA LEU A 114 -7.95 19.62 -14.12
C LEU A 114 -7.12 20.88 -13.88
N LEU A 115 -5.96 20.71 -13.24
CA LEU A 115 -4.95 21.75 -13.08
C LEU A 115 -3.79 21.46 -14.02
N GLY A 116 -3.60 22.37 -14.97
CA GLY A 116 -2.53 22.37 -15.95
C GLY A 116 -1.57 23.54 -15.75
N ARG A 117 -0.50 23.52 -16.54
CA ARG A 117 0.48 24.60 -16.60
C ARG A 117 0.80 25.03 -18.03
N LEU A 118 1.21 26.27 -18.19
CA LEU A 118 2.08 26.70 -19.29
C LEU A 118 3.47 27.05 -18.73
N ASN A 119 3.52 27.84 -17.66
CA ASN A 119 4.76 28.28 -17.01
C ASN A 119 4.80 27.93 -15.52
N ILE A 120 3.84 28.45 -14.76
CA ILE A 120 3.89 28.49 -13.28
C ILE A 120 3.12 27.34 -12.60
N GLY A 121 2.10 26.77 -13.25
CA GLY A 121 1.20 25.81 -12.62
C GLY A 121 -0.04 26.45 -12.04
N SER A 122 -1.05 25.62 -11.77
CA SER A 122 -2.33 26.07 -11.20
C SER A 122 -2.46 25.65 -9.74
N THR A 123 -3.26 26.38 -8.97
CA THR A 123 -3.63 25.99 -7.60
C THR A 123 -5.14 25.90 -7.47
N ALA A 124 -5.64 24.91 -6.74
CA ALA A 124 -7.05 24.85 -6.39
C ALA A 124 -7.24 24.34 -4.97
N ARG A 125 -8.03 25.08 -4.18
CA ARG A 125 -8.51 24.66 -2.87
C ARG A 125 -9.97 24.25 -2.98
N ILE A 126 -10.26 23.01 -2.66
CA ILE A 126 -11.57 22.37 -2.72
C ILE A 126 -12.01 22.05 -1.31
N THR A 127 -13.18 22.52 -0.91
CA THR A 127 -13.66 22.42 0.45
C THR A 127 -15.15 22.09 0.46
N ASP A 128 -15.58 21.17 1.31
CA ASP A 128 -17.00 20.83 1.50
C ASP A 128 -17.73 20.51 0.18
N SER A 129 -17.05 19.81 -0.75
CA SER A 129 -17.50 19.65 -2.14
C SER A 129 -17.50 18.20 -2.63
N GLN A 130 -18.23 17.95 -3.71
CA GLN A 130 -18.30 16.67 -4.41
C GLN A 130 -17.80 16.83 -5.85
N ILE A 131 -16.76 16.09 -6.21
CA ILE A 131 -16.16 16.10 -7.55
C ILE A 131 -16.31 14.71 -8.17
N SER A 132 -16.91 14.66 -9.34
CA SER A 132 -17.06 13.44 -10.14
C SER A 132 -16.45 13.64 -11.52
N GLY A 133 -15.59 12.72 -11.93
CA GLY A 133 -15.05 12.65 -13.27
C GLY A 133 -15.22 11.28 -13.89
N GLY A 134 -15.29 11.21 -15.22
CA GLY A 134 -15.28 9.95 -15.95
C GLY A 134 -13.91 9.29 -15.85
N PHE A 135 -12.90 9.92 -16.46
CA PHE A 135 -11.52 9.45 -16.51
C PHE A 135 -10.73 9.74 -15.22
N ALA A 136 -10.94 10.91 -14.61
CA ALA A 136 -10.34 11.22 -13.33
C ALA A 136 -11.21 12.16 -12.50
N GLY A 137 -11.33 11.95 -11.19
CA GLY A 137 -12.03 12.91 -10.34
C GLY A 137 -11.32 14.26 -10.37
N ALA A 138 -10.02 14.25 -10.09
CA ALA A 138 -9.14 15.42 -10.24
C ALA A 138 -7.77 15.07 -10.83
N GLN A 139 -7.10 16.07 -11.39
CA GLN A 139 -5.74 15.94 -11.92
C GLN A 139 -4.93 17.21 -11.66
N ALA A 140 -3.65 17.04 -11.28
CA ALA A 140 -2.67 18.12 -11.22
C ALA A 140 -1.42 17.77 -12.04
N SER A 141 -1.04 18.63 -12.97
CA SER A 141 0.24 18.56 -13.69
C SER A 141 1.37 19.16 -12.83
N ALA A 142 2.62 19.12 -13.31
CA ALA A 142 3.72 19.62 -12.53
C ALA A 142 3.59 21.11 -12.21
N ARG A 143 4.16 21.51 -11.07
CA ARG A 143 4.01 22.82 -10.43
C ARG A 143 2.59 23.19 -10.02
N SER A 144 1.61 22.31 -10.24
CA SER A 144 0.24 22.53 -9.77
C SER A 144 0.02 21.87 -8.41
N GLN A 145 -0.84 22.48 -7.59
CA GLN A 145 -1.19 21.98 -6.26
C GLN A 145 -2.70 21.89 -6.08
N LEU A 146 -3.16 20.76 -5.57
CA LEU A 146 -4.53 20.55 -5.07
C LEU A 146 -4.55 20.56 -3.55
N ILE A 147 -5.50 21.26 -2.96
CA ILE A 147 -5.79 21.19 -1.52
C ILE A 147 -7.24 20.75 -1.39
N ILE A 148 -7.49 19.58 -0.79
CA ILE A 148 -8.81 18.96 -0.72
C ILE A 148 -9.17 18.74 0.75
N GLN A 149 -10.27 19.34 1.21
CA GLN A 149 -10.68 19.30 2.61
C GLN A 149 -12.17 18.98 2.72
N ARG A 150 -12.55 18.06 3.61
CA ARG A 150 -13.95 17.63 3.82
C ARG A 150 -14.70 17.39 2.50
N SER A 151 -14.04 16.77 1.54
CA SER A 151 -14.56 16.65 0.17
C SER A 151 -14.44 15.23 -0.36
N GLN A 152 -15.26 14.92 -1.37
CA GLN A 152 -15.25 13.64 -2.06
C GLN A 152 -14.82 13.81 -3.51
N VAL A 153 -13.85 13.02 -3.96
CA VAL A 153 -13.35 13.03 -5.34
C VAL A 153 -13.44 11.63 -5.91
N THR A 154 -14.25 11.45 -6.96
CA THR A 154 -14.56 10.14 -7.52
C THR A 154 -14.31 10.07 -9.02
N ALA A 155 -13.70 8.97 -9.47
CA ALA A 155 -13.71 8.59 -10.88
C ALA A 155 -14.70 7.44 -11.13
N THR A 156 -15.47 7.56 -12.21
CA THR A 156 -16.68 6.73 -12.44
C THR A 156 -16.55 5.72 -13.57
N THR A 157 -15.68 5.96 -14.57
CA THR A 157 -15.47 4.98 -15.64
C THR A 157 -14.61 3.81 -15.15
N PRO A 158 -14.73 2.60 -15.71
CA PRO A 158 -13.91 1.46 -15.30
C PRO A 158 -12.40 1.68 -15.37
N ALA A 159 -11.93 2.56 -16.26
CA ALA A 159 -10.52 2.96 -16.37
C ALA A 159 -10.14 4.14 -15.45
N GLY A 160 -11.10 4.68 -14.72
CA GLY A 160 -10.99 5.92 -13.99
C GLY A 160 -10.05 5.85 -12.78
N VAL A 161 -9.37 6.96 -12.51
CA VAL A 161 -8.50 7.14 -11.34
C VAL A 161 -9.02 8.30 -10.50
N GLY A 162 -9.18 8.13 -9.19
CA GLY A 162 -9.76 9.18 -8.33
C GLY A 162 -8.98 10.50 -8.42
N LEU A 163 -7.69 10.45 -8.14
CA LEU A 163 -6.76 11.58 -8.27
C LEU A 163 -5.53 11.20 -9.10
N ARG A 164 -5.14 12.06 -10.05
CA ARG A 164 -3.91 11.87 -10.86
C ARG A 164 -2.93 13.01 -10.61
N LEU A 165 -1.76 12.69 -10.08
CA LEU A 165 -0.65 13.64 -9.91
C LEU A 165 0.41 13.34 -10.97
N LEU A 166 0.47 14.20 -11.99
CA LEU A 166 1.48 14.15 -13.05
C LEU A 166 2.58 15.17 -12.74
N GLY A 167 3.50 14.83 -11.85
CA GLY A 167 4.51 15.74 -11.29
C GLY A 167 3.97 16.88 -10.41
N GLY A 168 2.64 16.94 -10.20
CA GLY A 168 1.96 17.89 -9.32
C GLY A 168 1.89 17.40 -7.87
N SER A 169 1.38 18.25 -6.99
CA SER A 169 1.18 17.90 -5.58
C SER A 169 -0.28 17.94 -5.14
N ALA A 170 -0.60 17.20 -4.08
CA ALA A 170 -1.87 17.33 -3.41
C ALA A 170 -1.77 17.15 -1.90
N ASP A 171 -2.56 17.94 -1.17
CA ASP A 171 -2.82 17.81 0.26
C ASP A 171 -4.30 17.45 0.44
N VAL A 172 -4.57 16.24 0.94
CA VAL A 172 -5.92 15.72 1.14
C VAL A 172 -6.14 15.51 2.63
N SER A 173 -7.11 16.23 3.20
CA SER A 173 -7.30 16.18 4.64
C SER A 173 -8.73 16.35 5.13
N ALA A 174 -8.90 16.29 6.45
CA ALA A 174 -10.15 16.55 7.15
C ALA A 174 -11.29 15.64 6.69
N ASN A 175 -11.10 14.34 6.82
CA ASN A 175 -12.03 13.28 6.45
C ASN A 175 -12.45 13.32 4.97
N SER A 176 -11.52 13.71 4.09
CA SER A 176 -11.76 13.67 2.64
C SER A 176 -11.63 12.25 2.10
N VAL A 177 -12.37 11.96 1.03
CA VAL A 177 -12.40 10.63 0.40
C VAL A 177 -12.03 10.74 -1.08
N ILE A 178 -11.06 9.95 -1.51
CA ILE A 178 -10.67 9.79 -2.91
C ILE A 178 -11.00 8.37 -3.36
N THR A 179 -11.81 8.23 -4.41
CA THR A 179 -12.22 6.94 -4.95
C THR A 179 -11.92 6.84 -6.43
N GLY A 180 -11.24 5.78 -6.85
CA GLY A 180 -11.03 5.48 -8.27
C GLY A 180 -11.21 4.01 -8.59
N GLN A 181 -11.45 3.71 -9.86
CA GLN A 181 -11.73 2.34 -10.30
C GLN A 181 -10.45 1.53 -10.44
N THR A 182 -9.49 2.01 -11.24
CA THR A 182 -8.20 1.31 -11.46
C THR A 182 -7.15 1.64 -10.41
N ALA A 183 -7.23 2.82 -9.81
CA ALA A 183 -6.45 3.22 -8.64
C ALA A 183 -7.18 4.36 -7.93
N GLY A 184 -7.12 4.41 -6.60
CA GLY A 184 -7.58 5.58 -5.86
C GLY A 184 -6.80 6.82 -6.28
N ILE A 185 -5.47 6.74 -6.22
CA ILE A 185 -4.53 7.78 -6.64
C ILE A 185 -3.46 7.19 -7.57
N ARG A 186 -3.10 7.93 -8.62
CA ARG A 186 -1.95 7.64 -9.48
C ARG A 186 -0.91 8.74 -9.34
N LEU A 187 0.31 8.34 -8.96
CA LEU A 187 1.50 9.17 -8.99
C LEU A 187 2.27 8.81 -10.27
N ALA A 188 2.56 9.80 -11.10
CA ALA A 188 3.37 9.60 -12.29
C ALA A 188 4.11 10.89 -12.65
N GLN A 189 5.18 10.76 -13.41
CA GLN A 189 5.87 11.92 -13.97
C GLN A 189 5.06 12.55 -15.12
N GLU A 190 5.14 13.88 -15.25
CA GLU A 190 4.69 14.56 -16.46
C GLU A 190 5.74 14.44 -17.59
N SER A 191 7.02 14.49 -17.20
CA SER A 191 8.19 14.40 -18.08
C SER A 191 9.41 13.95 -17.26
N PRO A 192 10.39 13.22 -17.83
CA PRO A 192 11.59 12.72 -17.13
C PRO A 192 12.45 13.79 -16.44
N THR A 193 12.26 15.06 -16.77
CA THR A 193 13.10 16.18 -16.30
C THR A 193 12.39 17.11 -15.32
N VAL A 194 11.14 16.81 -14.92
CA VAL A 194 10.32 17.77 -14.19
C VAL A 194 9.57 17.14 -13.02
N ASN A 195 9.83 17.68 -11.82
CA ASN A 195 9.11 17.55 -10.56
C ASN A 195 8.67 16.13 -10.13
N VAL A 196 9.08 15.79 -8.91
CA VAL A 196 8.62 14.62 -8.15
C VAL A 196 7.16 14.88 -7.71
N PRO A 197 6.17 14.02 -8.06
CA PRO A 197 4.83 14.09 -7.49
C PRO A 197 4.90 13.92 -5.97
N ALA A 198 4.17 14.76 -5.25
CA ALA A 198 4.13 14.75 -3.79
C ALA A 198 2.69 14.67 -3.30
N LEU A 199 2.43 13.77 -2.34
CA LEU A 199 1.10 13.56 -1.80
C LEU A 199 1.14 13.55 -0.28
N THR A 200 0.27 14.36 0.33
CA THR A 200 -0.01 14.34 1.76
C THR A 200 -1.44 13.90 1.99
N LEU A 201 -1.64 12.92 2.86
CA LEU A 201 -2.92 12.40 3.30
C LEU A 201 -3.00 12.54 4.82
N ASP A 202 -3.93 13.34 5.32
CA ASP A 202 -4.05 13.66 6.75
C ASP A 202 -5.50 13.47 7.20
N ASN A 203 -5.78 12.42 8.00
CA ASN A 203 -7.13 12.01 8.35
C ASN A 203 -8.02 11.89 7.10
N SER A 204 -7.61 11.06 6.14
CA SER A 204 -8.29 10.91 4.84
C SER A 204 -8.36 9.45 4.38
N HIS A 205 -9.26 9.18 3.42
CA HIS A 205 -9.52 7.83 2.93
C HIS A 205 -9.30 7.73 1.42
N VAL A 206 -8.50 6.75 1.00
CA VAL A 206 -8.23 6.47 -0.42
C VAL A 206 -8.70 5.07 -0.76
N VAL A 207 -9.50 4.93 -1.82
CA VAL A 207 -10.07 3.65 -2.24
C VAL A 207 -9.78 3.39 -3.72
N GLY A 208 -9.07 2.30 -3.99
CA GLY A 208 -9.02 1.64 -5.30
C GLY A 208 -10.06 0.54 -5.37
N VAL A 209 -11.08 0.71 -6.21
CA VAL A 209 -12.24 -0.21 -6.25
C VAL A 209 -11.89 -1.56 -6.89
N ASN A 210 -11.16 -1.56 -8.01
CA ASN A 210 -10.73 -2.76 -8.73
C ASN A 210 -9.20 -2.80 -8.88
N GLY A 211 -8.49 -2.05 -8.05
CA GLY A 211 -7.05 -1.84 -8.14
C GLY A 211 -6.50 -1.26 -6.84
N PRO A 212 -5.23 -0.79 -6.85
CA PRO A 212 -4.61 -0.36 -5.62
C PRO A 212 -5.15 0.97 -5.09
N ALA A 213 -4.95 1.23 -3.79
CA ALA A 213 -5.26 2.54 -3.24
C ALA A 213 -4.39 3.61 -3.91
N ILE A 214 -3.08 3.37 -3.99
CA ILE A 214 -2.11 4.25 -4.64
C ILE A 214 -1.22 3.43 -5.58
N ALA A 215 -1.06 3.92 -6.81
CA ALA A 215 -0.09 3.38 -7.76
C ALA A 215 0.95 4.45 -8.14
N ALA A 216 2.22 4.15 -7.90
CA ALA A 216 3.36 4.91 -8.40
C ALA A 216 3.86 4.26 -9.68
N GLY A 217 3.75 4.98 -10.80
CA GLY A 217 3.95 4.39 -12.11
C GLY A 217 4.64 5.28 -13.13
N GLY A 218 4.98 4.67 -14.26
CA GLY A 218 5.61 5.35 -15.39
C GLY A 218 7.06 5.79 -15.13
N GLY A 219 7.79 5.11 -14.25
CA GLY A 219 9.19 5.44 -13.95
C GLY A 219 9.34 6.72 -13.13
N THR A 220 8.37 7.01 -12.27
CA THR A 220 8.35 8.22 -11.45
C THR A 220 9.19 8.04 -10.19
N GLU A 221 9.81 9.11 -9.72
CA GLU A 221 10.17 9.27 -8.31
C GLU A 221 9.00 9.98 -7.64
N ALA A 222 8.53 9.55 -6.47
CA ALA A 222 7.41 10.17 -5.77
C ALA A 222 7.61 10.18 -4.25
N THR A 223 6.97 11.14 -3.57
CA THR A 223 6.90 11.21 -2.11
C THR A 223 5.46 11.10 -1.62
N LEU A 224 5.30 10.39 -0.50
CA LEU A 224 4.01 10.14 0.13
C LEU A 224 4.11 10.33 1.64
N GLN A 225 3.19 11.11 2.21
CA GLN A 225 2.96 11.19 3.65
C GLN A 225 1.51 10.78 3.94
N VAL A 226 1.34 9.85 4.86
CA VAL A 226 0.03 9.35 5.30
C VAL A 226 -0.01 9.43 6.81
N SER A 227 -0.91 10.24 7.36
CA SER A 227 -0.94 10.54 8.78
C SER A 227 -2.34 10.62 9.38
N ASN A 228 -2.41 10.64 10.70
CA ASN A 228 -3.58 10.99 11.52
C ASN A 228 -4.83 10.15 11.23
N GLY A 229 -4.70 8.82 11.25
CA GLY A 229 -5.84 7.91 11.04
C GLY A 229 -6.27 7.77 9.58
N SER A 230 -5.40 8.16 8.64
CA SER A 230 -5.67 7.95 7.22
C SER A 230 -5.72 6.47 6.88
N THR A 231 -6.52 6.12 5.86
CA THR A 231 -6.63 4.72 5.40
C THR A 231 -6.44 4.59 3.89
N LEU A 232 -5.60 3.64 3.49
CA LEU A 232 -5.40 3.25 2.10
C LEU A 232 -6.06 1.90 1.85
N THR A 233 -7.11 1.85 1.04
CA THR A 233 -7.83 0.59 0.74
C THR A 233 -7.68 0.22 -0.74
N GLY A 234 -6.95 -0.87 -0.99
CA GLY A 234 -6.85 -1.49 -2.30
C GLY A 234 -7.67 -2.77 -2.35
N ASN A 235 -8.83 -2.74 -3.00
CA ASN A 235 -9.73 -3.90 -3.05
C ASN A 235 -9.21 -5.03 -3.93
N ASN A 236 -8.11 -4.83 -4.66
CA ASN A 236 -7.35 -5.89 -5.31
C ASN A 236 -6.31 -6.56 -4.38
N GLY A 237 -6.31 -6.22 -3.09
CA GLY A 237 -5.36 -6.72 -2.11
C GLY A 237 -4.04 -5.94 -2.03
N VAL A 238 -3.89 -4.84 -2.78
CA VAL A 238 -2.66 -4.02 -2.79
C VAL A 238 -2.99 -2.58 -2.42
N ALA A 239 -2.52 -2.09 -1.28
CA ALA A 239 -2.68 -0.68 -0.92
C ALA A 239 -1.69 0.21 -1.70
N LEU A 240 -0.42 -0.17 -1.74
CA LEU A 240 0.64 0.56 -2.45
C LEU A 240 1.24 -0.31 -3.56
N ASN A 241 1.17 0.18 -4.80
CA ASN A 241 1.76 -0.50 -5.96
C ASN A 241 2.87 0.36 -6.58
N LEU A 242 4.10 -0.10 -6.52
CA LEU A 242 5.25 0.52 -7.19
C LEU A 242 5.51 -0.25 -8.48
N GLU A 243 5.17 0.36 -9.61
CA GLU A 243 5.39 -0.22 -10.93
C GLU A 243 6.86 -0.13 -11.34
N ARG A 244 7.26 -0.99 -12.27
CA ARG A 244 8.63 -1.12 -12.78
C ARG A 244 9.29 0.24 -13.02
N THR A 245 10.53 0.42 -12.59
CA THR A 245 11.33 1.67 -12.66
C THR A 245 10.85 2.84 -11.82
N SER A 246 9.84 2.68 -10.97
CA SER A 246 9.34 3.76 -10.10
C SER A 246 9.96 3.69 -8.71
N ASN A 247 10.21 4.85 -8.11
CA ASN A 247 10.74 4.99 -6.76
C ASN A 247 9.71 5.71 -5.90
N LEU A 248 9.41 5.16 -4.72
CA LEU A 248 8.50 5.78 -3.76
C LEU A 248 9.19 5.88 -2.40
N ALA A 249 9.31 7.10 -1.90
CA ALA A 249 9.59 7.37 -0.50
C ALA A 249 8.25 7.65 0.22
N ALA A 250 7.91 6.84 1.20
CA ALA A 250 6.66 6.97 1.94
C ALA A 250 6.89 6.98 3.45
N VAL A 251 6.19 7.89 4.13
CA VAL A 251 6.05 7.91 5.58
C VAL A 251 4.58 7.68 5.91
N VAL A 252 4.31 6.68 6.73
CA VAL A 252 2.98 6.26 7.15
C VAL A 252 2.94 6.24 8.67
N GLU A 253 2.26 7.23 9.25
CA GLU A 253 2.19 7.48 10.69
C GLU A 253 0.73 7.34 11.15
N ASP A 254 0.49 6.66 12.27
CA ASP A 254 -0.83 6.54 12.89
C ASP A 254 -1.93 6.12 11.89
N SER A 255 -1.62 5.24 10.94
CA SER A 255 -2.46 5.01 9.75
C SER A 255 -2.59 3.53 9.40
N ARG A 256 -3.53 3.22 8.50
CA ARG A 256 -3.82 1.82 8.11
C ARG A 256 -3.82 1.59 6.61
N LEU A 257 -3.12 0.54 6.18
CA LEU A 257 -3.18 -0.02 4.84
C LEU A 257 -4.08 -1.27 4.86
N VAL A 258 -5.13 -1.27 4.04
CA VAL A 258 -5.99 -2.42 3.77
C VAL A 258 -5.63 -2.95 2.39
N GLY A 259 -4.83 -4.00 2.38
CA GLY A 259 -4.04 -4.43 1.25
C GLY A 259 -2.55 -4.26 1.51
N GLY A 260 -1.77 -5.02 0.76
CA GLY A 260 -0.32 -5.11 0.88
C GLY A 260 0.45 -4.04 0.11
N VAL A 261 1.74 -4.28 -0.03
CA VAL A 261 2.64 -3.49 -0.88
C VAL A 261 3.22 -4.38 -1.96
N THR A 262 3.21 -3.91 -3.20
CA THR A 262 3.91 -4.57 -4.31
C THR A 262 5.02 -3.67 -4.82
N VAL A 263 6.23 -4.22 -4.91
CA VAL A 263 7.40 -3.56 -5.50
C VAL A 263 7.83 -4.38 -6.71
N ALA A 264 7.52 -3.89 -7.91
CA ALA A 264 7.88 -4.57 -9.15
C ALA A 264 9.41 -4.55 -9.38
N GLU A 265 9.88 -5.39 -10.30
CA GLU A 265 11.29 -5.38 -10.73
C GLU A 265 11.78 -3.96 -11.05
N GLN A 266 13.01 -3.64 -10.67
CA GLN A 266 13.64 -2.33 -10.89
C GLN A 266 12.89 -1.15 -10.23
N ALA A 267 11.88 -1.38 -9.40
CA ALA A 267 11.29 -0.36 -8.55
C ALA A 267 12.01 -0.31 -7.20
N LEU A 268 11.96 0.85 -6.53
CA LEU A 268 12.54 1.07 -5.20
C LEU A 268 11.47 1.59 -4.24
N GLY A 269 11.21 0.87 -3.17
CA GLY A 269 10.42 1.35 -2.04
C GLY A 269 11.30 1.72 -0.85
N ASP A 270 11.16 2.95 -0.35
CA ASP A 270 11.70 3.40 0.93
C ASP A 270 10.51 3.78 1.83
N LEU A 271 10.14 2.86 2.72
CA LEU A 271 8.86 2.91 3.43
C LEU A 271 9.08 2.94 4.94
N LEU A 272 8.70 4.05 5.56
CA LEU A 272 8.67 4.19 7.01
C LEU A 272 7.23 4.05 7.50
N PHE A 273 7.01 3.14 8.44
CA PHE A 273 5.78 2.95 9.17
C PHE A 273 6.04 3.23 10.65
N ASP A 274 5.24 4.12 11.24
CA ASP A 274 5.26 4.43 12.67
C ASP A 274 3.82 4.32 13.20
N ASN A 275 3.65 3.57 14.29
CA ASN A 275 2.37 3.27 14.93
C ASN A 275 1.24 2.92 13.92
N SER A 276 1.57 2.08 12.94
CA SER A 276 0.72 1.83 11.77
C SER A 276 0.43 0.34 11.58
N GLN A 277 -0.64 0.06 10.83
CA GLN A 277 -1.08 -1.31 10.55
C GLN A 277 -1.14 -1.57 9.04
N ILE A 278 -0.57 -2.70 8.62
CA ILE A 278 -0.61 -3.18 7.24
C ILE A 278 -1.37 -4.52 7.23
N ASP A 279 -2.56 -4.53 6.62
CA ASP A 279 -3.39 -5.72 6.47
C ASP A 279 -3.24 -6.27 5.05
N GLY A 280 -2.12 -6.97 4.82
CA GLY A 280 -1.76 -7.52 3.53
C GLY A 280 -0.30 -7.94 3.47
N HIS A 281 0.08 -8.50 2.33
CA HIS A 281 1.43 -9.04 2.13
C HIS A 281 2.38 -7.96 1.57
N LEU A 282 3.69 -8.09 1.77
CA LEU A 282 4.72 -7.34 1.02
C LEU A 282 5.28 -8.23 -0.09
N GLN A 283 5.17 -7.84 -1.38
CA GLN A 283 5.59 -8.64 -2.55
C GLN A 283 6.71 -7.91 -3.28
N ILE A 284 7.93 -8.44 -3.18
CA ILE A 284 9.14 -7.73 -3.56
C ILE A 284 9.83 -8.45 -4.72
N ALA A 285 9.77 -7.83 -5.89
CA ALA A 285 10.56 -8.22 -7.07
C ALA A 285 11.61 -7.17 -7.47
N GLY A 286 11.53 -5.96 -6.90
CA GLY A 286 12.55 -4.92 -6.97
C GLY A 286 13.32 -4.81 -5.66
N THR A 287 13.57 -3.58 -5.22
CA THR A 287 14.26 -3.29 -3.95
C THR A 287 13.32 -2.64 -2.95
N LEU A 288 13.29 -3.14 -1.72
CA LEU A 288 12.55 -2.55 -0.61
C LEU A 288 13.48 -2.29 0.57
N ASP A 289 13.42 -1.08 1.12
CA ASP A 289 13.80 -0.80 2.50
C ASP A 289 12.55 -0.39 3.28
N ALA A 290 12.22 -1.15 4.31
CA ALA A 290 11.05 -0.92 5.16
C ALA A 290 11.47 -0.84 6.63
N SER A 291 11.01 0.21 7.30
CA SER A 291 11.14 0.36 8.76
C SER A 291 9.74 0.38 9.36
N LEU A 292 9.52 -0.46 10.36
CA LEU A 292 8.25 -0.65 11.05
C LEU A 292 8.47 -0.42 12.54
N ASP A 293 8.24 0.81 12.98
CA ASP A 293 8.32 1.21 14.39
C ASP A 293 6.93 1.13 15.03
N GLN A 294 6.81 0.43 16.16
CA GLN A 294 5.52 0.24 16.86
C GLN A 294 4.38 -0.22 15.94
N SER A 295 4.72 -0.86 14.83
CA SER A 295 3.82 -1.13 13.71
C SER A 295 3.56 -2.62 13.55
N THR A 296 2.42 -2.97 12.97
CA THR A 296 2.02 -4.36 12.74
C THR A 296 1.87 -4.67 11.26
N LEU A 297 2.60 -5.69 10.79
CA LEU A 297 2.37 -6.34 9.50
C LEU A 297 1.53 -7.60 9.67
N ASN A 298 0.29 -7.59 9.19
CA ASN A 298 -0.59 -8.76 9.12
C ASN A 298 -0.54 -9.37 7.71
N GLY A 299 0.52 -10.12 7.45
CA GLY A 299 0.75 -10.79 6.19
C GLY A 299 2.20 -11.20 6.00
N ASN A 300 2.47 -11.89 4.91
CA ASN A 300 3.82 -12.37 4.59
C ASN A 300 4.70 -11.26 4.00
N LEU A 301 6.01 -11.43 4.18
CA LEU A 301 7.04 -10.79 3.37
C LEU A 301 7.52 -11.80 2.33
N ASN A 302 7.17 -11.58 1.06
CA ASN A 302 7.50 -12.46 -0.06
C ASN A 302 8.54 -11.78 -0.94
N VAL A 303 9.75 -12.34 -0.99
CA VAL A 303 10.86 -11.83 -1.80
C VAL A 303 11.11 -12.78 -2.96
N SER A 304 10.91 -12.31 -4.19
CA SER A 304 11.14 -13.12 -5.40
C SER A 304 12.63 -13.30 -5.68
N GLU A 305 12.99 -14.18 -6.61
CA GLU A 305 14.39 -14.49 -6.97
C GLU A 305 15.25 -13.26 -7.31
N LEU A 306 14.65 -12.21 -7.87
CA LEU A 306 15.33 -10.95 -8.22
C LEU A 306 15.14 -9.85 -7.18
N GLY A 307 14.34 -10.12 -6.15
CA GLY A 307 14.02 -9.18 -5.09
C GLY A 307 15.17 -9.01 -4.10
N ASP A 308 15.27 -7.79 -3.57
CA ASP A 308 16.15 -7.42 -2.48
C ASP A 308 15.34 -6.67 -1.42
N ALA A 309 15.22 -7.22 -0.22
CA ALA A 309 14.39 -6.65 0.85
C ALA A 309 15.17 -6.48 2.14
N SER A 310 15.11 -5.26 2.67
CA SER A 310 15.48 -4.91 4.04
C SER A 310 14.19 -4.56 4.80
N ALA A 311 13.92 -5.26 5.90
CA ALA A 311 12.77 -4.96 6.77
C ALA A 311 13.22 -4.92 8.24
N ARG A 312 12.99 -3.80 8.92
CA ARG A 312 13.34 -3.60 10.33
C ARG A 312 12.08 -3.38 11.15
N PHE A 313 11.89 -4.18 12.18
CA PHE A 313 10.79 -4.08 13.14
C PHE A 313 11.37 -3.61 14.48
N THR A 314 10.92 -2.47 14.99
CA THR A 314 11.46 -1.82 16.19
C THR A 314 10.35 -1.46 17.18
N ASP A 315 10.76 -1.32 18.44
CA ASP A 315 9.94 -0.82 19.55
C ASP A 315 8.54 -1.44 19.61
N THR A 316 8.46 -2.73 19.94
CA THR A 316 7.20 -3.48 20.08
C THR A 316 6.41 -3.70 18.79
N ALA A 317 7.04 -3.52 17.62
CA ALA A 317 6.48 -3.92 16.35
C ALA A 317 6.23 -5.45 16.27
N ALA A 318 5.35 -5.83 15.35
CA ALA A 318 4.95 -7.22 15.16
C ALA A 318 4.79 -7.60 13.67
N MET A 319 5.19 -8.82 13.34
CA MET A 319 4.86 -9.48 12.08
C MET A 319 4.02 -10.73 12.34
N ASN A 320 2.83 -10.79 11.74
CA ASN A 320 1.92 -11.92 11.78
C ASN A 320 1.80 -12.51 10.37
N GLY A 321 2.76 -13.37 10.01
CA GLY A 321 2.89 -13.95 8.69
C GLY A 321 4.27 -14.55 8.46
N ASN A 322 4.46 -15.17 7.30
CA ASN A 322 5.73 -15.80 6.97
C ASN A 322 6.70 -14.82 6.30
N ILE A 323 7.99 -15.12 6.41
CA ILE A 323 9.01 -14.58 5.51
C ILE A 323 9.32 -15.68 4.50
N ASP A 324 9.04 -15.43 3.23
CA ASP A 324 9.32 -16.37 2.13
C ASP A 324 10.37 -15.72 1.21
N SER A 325 11.63 -16.19 1.29
CA SER A 325 12.77 -15.61 0.57
C SER A 325 13.30 -16.53 -0.53
N ALA A 326 12.98 -16.20 -1.79
CA ALA A 326 13.65 -16.74 -2.97
C ALA A 326 14.81 -15.83 -3.44
N GLY A 327 14.79 -14.56 -3.06
CA GLY A 327 15.82 -13.55 -3.35
C GLY A 327 16.74 -13.26 -2.16
N ALA A 328 17.15 -12.00 -2.01
CA ALA A 328 17.93 -11.55 -0.86
C ALA A 328 17.03 -10.85 0.17
N ALA A 329 17.05 -11.32 1.41
CA ALA A 329 16.28 -10.73 2.50
C ALA A 329 17.15 -10.49 3.74
N VAL A 330 17.04 -9.29 4.33
CA VAL A 330 17.57 -8.94 5.63
C VAL A 330 16.40 -8.47 6.49
N VAL A 331 16.10 -9.21 7.55
CA VAL A 331 14.96 -8.93 8.42
C VAL A 331 15.41 -8.90 9.87
N SER A 332 15.17 -7.78 10.55
CA SER A 332 15.55 -7.60 11.96
C SER A 332 14.35 -7.26 12.83
N PHE A 333 14.34 -7.80 14.05
CA PHE A 333 13.35 -7.53 15.08
C PHE A 333 14.07 -7.07 16.35
N GLU A 334 13.91 -5.81 16.72
CA GLU A 334 14.48 -5.21 17.93
C GLU A 334 13.35 -4.90 18.90
N GLN A 335 13.34 -5.54 20.07
CA GLN A 335 12.23 -5.48 21.03
C GLN A 335 10.87 -5.80 20.39
N SER A 336 10.88 -6.68 19.40
CA SER A 336 9.76 -6.92 18.47
C SER A 336 9.56 -8.41 18.22
N ASN A 337 8.40 -8.79 17.70
CA ASN A 337 8.00 -10.20 17.62
C ASN A 337 7.53 -10.62 16.23
N MET A 338 7.75 -11.90 15.92
CA MET A 338 7.21 -12.56 14.73
C MET A 338 6.39 -13.79 15.13
N THR A 339 5.20 -13.92 14.53
CA THR A 339 4.44 -15.17 14.49
C THR A 339 4.32 -15.62 13.04
N GLY A 340 4.95 -16.73 12.71
CA GLY A 340 5.02 -17.27 11.35
C GLY A 340 6.37 -17.92 11.08
N ASN A 341 6.50 -18.55 9.92
CA ASN A 341 7.72 -19.24 9.52
C ASN A 341 8.66 -18.31 8.75
N ALA A 342 9.96 -18.57 8.84
CA ALA A 342 10.97 -18.00 7.98
C ALA A 342 11.48 -19.09 7.03
N VAL A 343 11.16 -18.97 5.76
CA VAL A 343 11.44 -19.97 4.73
C VAL A 343 12.37 -19.36 3.69
N VAL A 344 13.44 -20.09 3.37
CA VAL A 344 14.35 -19.75 2.27
C VAL A 344 14.26 -20.83 1.20
N THR A 345 13.89 -20.44 -0.01
CA THR A 345 13.76 -21.36 -1.15
C THR A 345 14.92 -21.21 -2.13
N ASP A 346 15.22 -22.28 -2.86
CA ASP A 346 16.19 -22.30 -3.95
C ASP A 346 17.58 -21.75 -3.55
N THR A 347 18.08 -20.74 -4.26
CA THR A 347 19.35 -20.07 -3.96
C THR A 347 19.17 -18.79 -3.14
N GLY A 348 17.98 -18.59 -2.57
CA GLY A 348 17.67 -17.41 -1.77
C GLY A 348 18.59 -17.28 -0.56
N THR A 349 18.66 -16.05 -0.03
CA THR A 349 19.37 -15.75 1.20
C THR A 349 18.44 -15.05 2.19
N LEU A 350 18.58 -15.40 3.47
CA LEU A 350 17.90 -14.71 4.56
C LEU A 350 18.87 -14.45 5.70
N ASN A 351 19.04 -13.18 6.06
CA ASN A 351 19.65 -12.77 7.32
C ASN A 351 18.52 -12.34 8.27
N LEU A 352 18.19 -13.21 9.20
CA LEU A 352 17.15 -13.00 10.20
C LEU A 352 17.79 -12.68 11.56
N SER A 353 17.41 -11.58 12.20
CA SER A 353 17.91 -11.24 13.53
C SER A 353 16.82 -10.84 14.51
N PHE A 354 16.98 -11.24 15.76
CA PHE A 354 16.18 -10.83 16.90
C PHE A 354 17.10 -10.31 18.01
N SER A 355 16.76 -9.15 18.58
CA SER A 355 17.37 -8.60 19.79
C SER A 355 16.27 -8.25 20.78
N GLU A 356 16.24 -8.89 21.94
CA GLU A 356 15.20 -8.70 22.96
C GLU A 356 13.77 -8.96 22.45
N GLY A 357 13.63 -9.91 21.51
CA GLY A 357 12.37 -10.25 20.84
C GLY A 357 12.01 -11.73 20.90
N SER A 358 11.00 -12.12 20.13
CA SER A 358 10.61 -13.53 20.00
C SER A 358 10.13 -13.90 18.61
N MET A 359 10.40 -15.14 18.21
CA MET A 359 9.82 -15.79 17.06
C MET A 359 9.00 -17.00 17.51
N THR A 360 7.76 -17.10 17.05
CA THR A 360 6.95 -18.32 17.11
C THR A 360 6.71 -18.82 15.70
N GLY A 361 7.31 -19.96 15.37
CA GLY A 361 7.31 -20.56 14.04
C GLY A 361 8.67 -21.14 13.69
N ASN A 362 8.75 -21.79 12.55
CA ASN A 362 9.94 -22.52 12.14
C ASN A 362 10.86 -21.66 11.27
N ILE A 363 12.15 -21.98 11.28
CA ILE A 363 13.12 -21.53 10.28
C ILE A 363 13.41 -22.72 9.38
N GLU A 364 13.15 -22.60 8.08
CA GLU A 364 13.40 -23.65 7.09
C GLU A 364 14.28 -23.11 5.96
N SER A 365 15.44 -23.72 5.74
CA SER A 365 16.40 -23.28 4.74
C SER A 365 16.66 -24.37 3.70
N ALA A 366 16.12 -24.19 2.50
CA ALA A 366 16.57 -24.88 1.29
C ALA A 366 17.66 -24.10 0.53
N GLY A 367 17.77 -22.79 0.80
CA GLY A 367 18.85 -21.91 0.34
C GLY A 367 19.89 -21.65 1.42
N ASN A 368 20.20 -20.38 1.71
CA ASN A 368 21.13 -19.99 2.76
C ASN A 368 20.46 -19.07 3.79
N ALA A 369 20.28 -19.57 5.02
CA ALA A 369 19.73 -18.82 6.12
C ALA A 369 20.79 -18.56 7.20
N THR A 370 20.93 -17.31 7.62
CA THR A 370 21.64 -16.95 8.85
C THR A 370 20.64 -16.35 9.83
N ALA A 371 20.46 -17.00 10.97
CA ALA A 371 19.53 -16.59 12.00
C ALA A 371 20.31 -16.25 13.28
N THR A 372 20.10 -15.07 13.84
CA THR A 372 20.75 -14.62 15.07
C THR A 372 19.72 -14.18 16.11
N PHE A 373 19.77 -14.77 17.30
CA PHE A 373 18.89 -14.43 18.41
C PHE A 373 19.74 -13.95 19.59
N ASN A 374 19.60 -12.70 20.00
CA ASN A 374 20.27 -12.12 21.16
C ASN A 374 19.24 -11.76 22.22
N GLN A 375 19.38 -12.30 23.44
CA GLN A 375 18.40 -12.12 24.52
C GLN A 375 16.96 -12.41 24.06
N SER A 376 16.81 -13.39 23.17
CA SER A 376 15.58 -13.63 22.42
C SER A 376 15.15 -15.08 22.51
N THR A 377 13.89 -15.34 22.15
CA THR A 377 13.32 -16.69 22.15
C THR A 377 12.91 -17.15 20.76
N LEU A 378 13.18 -18.42 20.45
CA LEU A 378 12.65 -19.13 19.29
C LEU A 378 11.77 -20.27 19.79
N THR A 379 10.49 -20.25 19.45
CA THR A 379 9.56 -21.37 19.67
C THR A 379 9.19 -21.95 18.32
N GLY A 380 9.82 -23.07 17.97
CA GLY A 380 9.72 -23.71 16.66
C GLY A 380 11.05 -24.36 16.25
N ASP A 381 10.99 -25.12 15.17
CA ASP A 381 12.12 -25.89 14.67
C ASP A 381 13.06 -25.03 13.81
N ALA A 382 14.34 -25.37 13.82
CA ALA A 382 15.34 -24.81 12.94
C ALA A 382 15.86 -25.91 12.00
N VAL A 383 15.53 -25.79 10.72
CA VAL A 383 15.67 -26.85 9.72
C VAL A 383 16.61 -26.42 8.60
N ALA A 384 17.72 -27.14 8.44
CA ALA A 384 18.52 -27.12 7.22
C ALA A 384 18.00 -28.21 6.27
N ALA A 385 17.21 -27.83 5.26
CA ALA A 385 16.68 -28.76 4.28
C ALA A 385 17.78 -29.31 3.36
N THR A 386 17.48 -30.35 2.59
CA THR A 386 18.45 -30.99 1.69
C THR A 386 19.03 -29.97 0.70
N GLY A 387 20.36 -29.84 0.69
CA GLY A 387 21.08 -28.86 -0.16
C GLY A 387 21.14 -27.44 0.41
N GLY A 388 20.37 -27.13 1.45
CA GLY A 388 20.37 -25.85 2.12
C GLY A 388 21.42 -25.73 3.22
N THR A 389 21.72 -24.48 3.60
CA THR A 389 22.59 -24.12 4.72
C THR A 389 21.81 -23.30 5.75
N LEU A 390 21.98 -23.64 7.02
CA LEU A 390 21.47 -22.89 8.17
C LEU A 390 22.63 -22.54 9.10
N ASN A 391 22.83 -21.26 9.38
CA ASN A 391 23.70 -20.78 10.44
C ASN A 391 22.84 -20.18 11.54
N LEU A 392 22.73 -20.83 12.69
CA LEU A 392 21.95 -20.38 13.83
C LEU A 392 22.90 -19.95 14.95
N THR A 393 22.82 -18.67 15.35
CA THR A 393 23.53 -18.15 16.52
C THR A 393 22.51 -17.72 17.57
N MET A 394 22.66 -18.16 18.81
CA MET A 394 21.82 -17.68 19.92
C MET A 394 22.66 -17.31 21.14
N THR A 395 22.51 -16.09 21.64
CA THR A 395 23.16 -15.60 22.86
C THR A 395 22.12 -15.17 23.89
N ASP A 396 22.29 -15.59 25.15
CA ASP A 396 21.37 -15.24 26.25
C ASP A 396 19.90 -15.56 25.98
N GLY A 397 19.66 -16.59 25.18
CA GLY A 397 18.36 -16.88 24.64
C GLY A 397 17.79 -18.20 25.11
N ARG A 398 16.69 -18.57 24.46
CA ARG A 398 16.07 -19.87 24.60
C ARG A 398 15.53 -20.33 23.25
N MET A 399 15.78 -21.59 22.92
CA MET A 399 15.09 -22.30 21.85
C MET A 399 14.20 -23.38 22.44
N ASP A 400 12.96 -23.45 21.99
CA ASP A 400 11.97 -24.48 22.28
C ASP A 400 11.51 -25.09 20.95
N GLY A 401 12.15 -26.20 20.56
CA GLY A 401 12.05 -26.78 19.23
C GLY A 401 13.31 -27.55 18.85
N ASN A 402 13.23 -28.27 17.74
CA ASN A 402 14.30 -29.15 17.27
C ASN A 402 15.25 -28.43 16.31
N ILE A 403 16.45 -28.99 16.19
CA ILE A 403 17.40 -28.67 15.13
C ILE A 403 17.46 -29.86 14.19
N ASP A 404 17.00 -29.70 12.96
CA ASP A 404 17.00 -30.77 11.96
C ASP A 404 17.93 -30.43 10.80
N SER A 405 18.87 -31.32 10.49
CA SER A 405 19.83 -31.13 9.42
C SER A 405 19.77 -32.26 8.39
N ALA A 406 19.13 -31.99 7.26
CA ALA A 406 19.25 -32.77 6.03
C ALA A 406 20.23 -32.13 5.02
N GLY A 407 20.50 -30.84 5.16
CA GLY A 407 21.57 -30.10 4.48
C GLY A 407 22.77 -29.88 5.40
N SER A 408 23.17 -28.62 5.56
CA SER A 408 24.25 -28.23 6.47
C SER A 408 23.76 -27.25 7.52
N ALA A 409 23.91 -27.61 8.80
CA ALA A 409 23.59 -26.74 9.93
C ALA A 409 24.86 -26.42 10.74
N THR A 410 25.07 -25.14 11.02
CA THR A 410 26.02 -24.65 12.02
C THR A 410 25.24 -23.97 13.13
N VAL A 411 25.43 -24.38 14.37
CA VAL A 411 24.67 -23.90 15.52
C VAL A 411 25.60 -23.48 16.66
N ASP A 412 25.58 -22.21 17.02
CA ASP A 412 26.38 -21.65 18.12
C ASP A 412 25.47 -21.06 19.20
N LEU A 413 25.45 -21.71 20.36
CA LEU A 413 24.62 -21.37 21.51
C LEU A 413 25.51 -20.87 22.67
N ALA A 414 25.40 -19.60 23.04
CA ALA A 414 26.13 -18.99 24.15
C ALA A 414 25.19 -18.56 25.28
N ARG A 415 25.31 -19.16 26.47
CA ARG A 415 24.41 -18.94 27.61
C ARG A 415 22.93 -19.11 27.25
N THR A 416 22.67 -20.06 26.35
CA THR A 416 21.34 -20.33 25.80
C THR A 416 20.84 -21.70 26.26
N ALA A 417 19.54 -21.82 26.49
CA ALA A 417 18.88 -23.09 26.74
C ALA A 417 18.21 -23.60 25.46
N LEU A 418 18.58 -24.79 25.00
CA LEU A 418 17.89 -25.55 23.96
C LEU A 418 16.99 -26.61 24.61
N MET A 419 15.70 -26.57 24.32
CA MET A 419 14.75 -27.62 24.68
C MET A 419 14.20 -28.26 23.42
N GLY A 420 14.77 -29.40 23.05
CA GLY A 420 14.48 -30.10 21.82
C GLY A 420 15.66 -30.97 21.38
N ASN A 421 15.42 -31.74 20.34
CA ASN A 421 16.40 -32.68 19.79
C ASN A 421 17.26 -32.00 18.73
N ALA A 422 18.43 -32.57 18.48
CA ALA A 422 19.24 -32.26 17.31
C ALA A 422 19.38 -33.52 16.45
N THR A 423 18.76 -33.53 15.27
CA THR A 423 18.73 -34.69 14.38
C THR A 423 19.45 -34.39 13.07
N VAL A 424 20.29 -35.32 12.63
CA VAL A 424 21.03 -35.22 11.37
C VAL A 424 20.67 -36.38 10.47
N ALA A 425 20.08 -36.08 9.31
CA ALA A 425 19.71 -37.08 8.32
C ALA A 425 20.94 -37.61 7.56
N ASN A 426 20.75 -38.69 6.81
CA ASN A 426 21.80 -39.25 5.94
C ASN A 426 22.24 -38.20 4.90
N GLY A 427 23.54 -37.95 4.81
CA GLY A 427 24.12 -36.92 3.94
C GLY A 427 24.11 -35.51 4.53
N GLY A 428 23.39 -35.28 5.64
CA GLY A 428 23.38 -34.01 6.35
C GLY A 428 24.61 -33.81 7.25
N THR A 429 24.88 -32.55 7.58
CA THR A 429 25.96 -32.17 8.51
C THR A 429 25.47 -31.25 9.62
N LEU A 430 25.95 -31.45 10.84
CA LEU A 430 25.72 -30.55 11.98
C LEU A 430 27.04 -30.24 12.68
N GLY A 431 27.38 -28.95 12.78
CA GLY A 431 28.37 -28.45 13.72
C GLY A 431 27.66 -27.67 14.83
N MET A 432 27.72 -28.15 16.07
CA MET A 432 27.05 -27.53 17.21
C MET A 432 28.04 -27.18 18.33
N THR A 433 27.98 -25.95 18.82
CA THR A 433 28.71 -25.48 19.99
C THR A 433 27.74 -24.95 21.04
N VAL A 434 27.87 -25.40 22.29
CA VAL A 434 27.12 -24.89 23.43
C VAL A 434 28.11 -24.40 24.49
N ASN A 435 28.09 -23.10 24.80
CA ASN A 435 29.03 -22.44 25.71
C ASN A 435 28.27 -21.80 26.89
N GLY A 436 28.47 -22.29 28.12
CA GLY A 436 27.78 -21.79 29.31
C GLY A 436 26.26 -21.98 29.30
N GLY A 437 25.74 -22.88 28.46
CA GLY A 437 24.32 -23.10 28.22
C GLY A 437 23.83 -24.49 28.64
N SER A 438 22.66 -24.88 28.15
CA SER A 438 22.13 -26.23 28.37
C SER A 438 21.36 -26.74 27.15
N MET A 439 21.37 -28.04 26.95
CA MET A 439 20.47 -28.75 26.05
C MET A 439 19.70 -29.80 26.84
N THR A 440 18.38 -29.84 26.64
CA THR A 440 17.51 -30.93 27.09
C THR A 440 16.86 -31.56 25.86
N GLY A 441 17.22 -32.80 25.56
CA GLY A 441 16.85 -33.51 24.34
C GLY A 441 18.01 -34.34 23.82
N ASP A 442 17.73 -35.13 22.79
CA ASP A 442 18.67 -36.10 22.23
C ASP A 442 19.43 -35.52 21.03
N ILE A 443 20.64 -36.03 20.80
CA ILE A 443 21.41 -35.81 19.57
C ILE A 443 21.46 -37.12 18.80
N GLU A 444 20.82 -37.18 17.63
CA GLU A 444 20.80 -38.36 16.77
C GLU A 444 21.42 -38.04 15.40
N SER A 445 22.42 -38.83 14.98
CA SER A 445 23.12 -38.60 13.71
C SER A 445 23.14 -39.83 12.82
N ALA A 446 22.42 -39.78 11.70
CA ALA A 446 22.61 -40.68 10.55
C ALA A 446 23.57 -40.09 9.49
N GLY A 447 23.99 -38.84 9.66
CA GLY A 447 24.94 -38.11 8.81
C GLY A 447 26.27 -37.86 9.51
N THR A 448 26.78 -36.63 9.42
CA THR A 448 28.01 -36.21 10.13
C THR A 448 27.69 -35.13 11.15
N ALA A 449 27.90 -35.42 12.44
CA ALA A 449 27.67 -34.47 13.51
C ALA A 449 28.92 -34.26 14.38
N SER A 450 29.20 -33.01 14.73
CA SER A 450 30.11 -32.67 15.83
C SER A 450 29.40 -31.74 16.81
N ALA A 451 29.42 -32.10 18.09
CA ALA A 451 28.83 -31.31 19.16
C ALA A 451 29.85 -31.06 20.27
N THR A 452 30.03 -29.80 20.65
CA THR A 452 30.93 -29.38 21.74
C THR A 452 30.15 -28.66 22.82
N PHE A 453 30.22 -29.16 24.05
CA PHE A 453 29.61 -28.55 25.24
C PHE A 453 30.72 -28.07 26.17
N ASN A 454 30.87 -26.75 26.31
CA ASN A 454 31.86 -26.11 27.16
C ASN A 454 31.16 -25.42 28.32
N GLN A 455 31.47 -25.84 29.56
CA GLN A 455 30.80 -25.38 30.78
C GLN A 455 29.28 -25.43 30.65
N SER A 456 28.79 -26.47 29.97
CA SER A 456 27.39 -26.63 29.57
C SER A 456 26.87 -28.01 29.95
N THR A 457 25.55 -28.16 30.00
CA THR A 457 24.90 -29.43 30.32
C THR A 457 24.16 -30.00 29.11
N LEU A 458 24.23 -31.31 28.95
CA LEU A 458 23.37 -32.09 28.07
C LEU A 458 22.54 -33.04 28.94
N THR A 459 21.21 -32.95 28.82
CA THR A 459 20.27 -33.87 29.46
C THR A 459 19.50 -34.61 28.37
N GLY A 460 19.99 -35.79 28.01
CA GLY A 460 19.48 -36.64 26.93
C GLY A 460 20.57 -37.60 26.43
N ASP A 461 20.26 -38.34 25.38
CA ASP A 461 21.16 -39.29 24.75
C ASP A 461 21.89 -38.68 23.54
N ALA A 462 23.08 -39.20 23.24
CA ALA A 462 23.86 -38.81 22.07
C ALA A 462 24.24 -40.08 21.30
N VAL A 463 23.62 -40.29 20.13
CA VAL A 463 23.69 -41.55 19.40
C VAL A 463 24.04 -41.32 17.92
N ALA A 464 25.01 -42.08 17.42
CA ALA A 464 25.23 -42.25 15.99
C ALA A 464 24.39 -43.44 15.49
N ALA A 465 23.52 -43.19 14.51
CA ALA A 465 22.79 -44.23 13.81
C ALA A 465 23.71 -45.03 12.88
N THR A 466 23.22 -46.16 12.35
CA THR A 466 24.02 -47.04 11.48
C THR A 466 24.49 -46.28 10.24
N GLY A 467 25.81 -46.09 10.11
CA GLY A 467 26.42 -45.35 8.99
C GLY A 467 26.64 -43.86 9.24
N GLY A 468 26.14 -43.32 10.36
CA GLY A 468 26.40 -41.95 10.79
C GLY A 468 27.67 -41.82 11.65
N THR A 469 28.14 -40.58 11.82
CA THR A 469 29.21 -40.22 12.74
C THR A 469 28.74 -39.14 13.70
N LEU A 470 29.16 -39.26 14.96
CA LEU A 470 28.92 -38.29 16.01
C LEU A 470 30.19 -38.11 16.84
N ASN A 471 30.76 -36.90 16.80
CA ASN A 471 31.88 -36.50 17.64
C ASN A 471 31.35 -35.60 18.76
N LEU A 472 31.23 -36.14 19.97
CA LEU A 472 30.80 -35.38 21.16
C LEU A 472 32.00 -35.02 22.04
N THR A 473 32.14 -33.73 22.36
CA THR A 473 33.15 -33.20 23.28
C THR A 473 32.47 -32.49 24.45
N MET A 474 32.83 -32.85 25.67
CA MET A 474 32.37 -32.20 26.91
C MET A 474 33.60 -31.62 27.63
N THR A 475 33.62 -30.31 27.91
CA THR A 475 34.74 -29.62 28.58
C THR A 475 34.32 -28.75 29.75
#